data_AF-A0AAD6I993-F1
#
_entry.id   AF-A0AAD6I993-F1
#
_cell.length_a   1.000
_cell.length_b   1.000
_cell.length_c   1.000
_cell.angle_alpha   90.00
_cell.angle_beta   90.00
_cell.angle_gamma   90.00
#
_symmetry.space_group_name_H-M   'P 1'
#
loop_
_entity.id
_entity.type
_entity.pdbx_description
1 polymer ?
#
loop_
_entity_poly.entity_id
_entity_poly.type
_entity_poly.pdbx_seq_one_letter_code
_entity_poly.pdbx_strand_id
1 'polypeptide(L)'
;MTFTAVVVYPNELDTTFDTDYYLQTHMPLVAKHWGPVGLKSWNVVKYDRDPAGTSPKYLIAATLVWESEEARKVAASGEAAAMIRGDVPNFTNKKPFILAGSTIGSQVIA
;
A
#
# COMPACT_ATOMS: atom_id res chain seq x y z
N MET A 1 -14.16 12.99 6.22
CA MET A 1 -13.40 13.15 4.96
C MET A 1 -12.67 11.85 4.71
N THR A 2 -12.59 11.39 3.47
CA THR A 2 -11.83 10.18 3.16
C THR A 2 -10.36 10.40 3.51
N PHE A 3 -9.72 9.35 4.02
CA PHE A 3 -8.33 9.36 4.40
C PHE A 3 -7.56 8.42 3.48
N THR A 4 -6.43 8.87 2.95
CA THR A 4 -5.65 8.10 1.97
C THR A 4 -4.32 7.72 2.59
N ALA A 5 -3.92 6.46 2.43
CA ALA A 5 -2.58 6.01 2.71
C ALA A 5 -1.93 5.47 1.43
N VAL A 6 -0.69 5.87 1.16
CA VAL A 6 0.11 5.38 0.04
C VAL A 6 1.32 4.65 0.62
N VAL A 7 1.48 3.38 0.24
CA VAL A 7 2.59 2.51 0.65
C VAL A 7 3.49 2.32 -0.57
N VAL A 8 4.74 2.76 -0.49
CA VAL A 8 5.71 2.67 -1.60
C VAL A 8 6.93 1.85 -1.20
N TYR A 9 7.40 1.01 -2.11
CA TYR A 9 8.61 0.20 -1.88
C TYR A 9 9.79 0.73 -2.72
N PRO A 10 10.97 0.93 -2.10
CA PRO A 10 12.19 1.37 -2.80
C PRO A 10 12.59 0.46 -3.95
N ASN A 11 13.07 1.07 -5.03
CA ASN A 11 13.65 0.38 -6.17
C ASN A 11 15.17 0.55 -6.16
N GLU A 12 15.84 -0.30 -5.38
CA GLU A 12 17.29 -0.35 -5.26
C GLU A 12 17.81 -1.55 -6.05
N LEU A 13 19.12 -1.60 -6.31
CA LEU A 13 19.73 -2.63 -7.17
C LEU A 13 19.50 -4.06 -6.65
N ASP A 14 19.38 -4.24 -5.35
CA ASP A 14 19.14 -5.50 -4.66
C ASP A 14 17.67 -5.71 -4.28
N THR A 15 16.72 -4.87 -4.76
CA THR A 15 15.30 -5.05 -4.47
C THR A 15 14.81 -6.39 -5.04
N THR A 16 14.31 -7.26 -4.17
CA THR A 16 13.48 -8.40 -4.54
C THR A 16 12.01 -8.04 -4.33
N PHE A 17 11.16 -8.39 -5.30
CA PHE A 17 9.71 -8.16 -5.17
C PHE A 17 8.91 -9.23 -5.92
N ASP A 18 8.26 -10.12 -5.19
CA ASP A 18 7.30 -11.08 -5.72
C ASP A 18 5.93 -10.41 -5.88
N THR A 19 5.61 -10.03 -7.10
CA THR A 19 4.35 -9.33 -7.41
C THR A 19 3.15 -10.28 -7.32
N ASP A 20 3.34 -11.56 -7.62
CA ASP A 20 2.26 -12.55 -7.60
C ASP A 20 1.85 -12.85 -6.15
N TYR A 21 2.81 -13.10 -5.26
CA TYR A 21 2.53 -13.24 -3.83
C TYR A 21 1.88 -11.98 -3.26
N TYR A 22 2.39 -10.80 -3.64
CA TYR A 22 1.83 -9.53 -3.18
C TYR A 22 0.35 -9.38 -3.53
N LEU A 23 -0.04 -9.69 -4.77
CA LEU A 23 -1.42 -9.53 -5.24
C LEU A 23 -2.35 -10.68 -4.83
N GLN A 24 -1.83 -11.91 -4.76
CA GLN A 24 -2.66 -13.10 -4.49
C GLN A 24 -2.75 -13.46 -3.01
N THR A 25 -1.79 -13.01 -2.19
CA THR A 25 -1.72 -13.34 -0.76
C THR A 25 -1.79 -12.09 0.11
N HIS A 26 -0.86 -11.15 -0.08
CA HIS A 26 -0.72 -10.01 0.83
C HIS A 26 -1.92 -9.04 0.75
N MET A 27 -2.29 -8.61 -0.45
CA MET A 27 -3.41 -7.66 -0.62
C MET A 27 -4.78 -8.25 -0.22
N PRO A 28 -5.08 -9.54 -0.48
CA PRO A 28 -6.27 -10.19 0.09
C PRO A 28 -6.25 -10.27 1.62
N LEU A 29 -5.09 -10.56 2.23
CA LEU A 29 -4.94 -10.54 3.69
C LEU A 29 -5.24 -9.14 4.25
N VAL A 30 -4.69 -8.10 3.64
CA VAL A 30 -4.98 -6.69 3.95
C VAL A 30 -6.47 -6.40 3.87
N ALA A 31 -7.12 -6.75 2.75
CA ALA A 31 -8.54 -6.49 2.56
C ALA A 31 -9.42 -7.24 3.57
N LYS A 32 -9.09 -8.49 3.88
CA LYS A 32 -9.80 -9.33 4.85
C LYS A 32 -9.80 -8.72 6.26
N HIS A 33 -8.65 -8.21 6.70
CA HIS A 33 -8.51 -7.72 8.08
C HIS A 33 -8.83 -6.23 8.22
N TRP A 34 -8.55 -5.40 7.21
CA TRP A 34 -8.77 -3.96 7.27
C TRP A 34 -10.08 -3.52 6.64
N GLY A 35 -10.70 -4.33 5.79
CA GLY A 35 -12.04 -4.06 5.23
C GLY A 35 -13.09 -3.80 6.31
N PRO A 36 -13.25 -4.69 7.32
CA PRO A 36 -14.19 -4.47 8.43
C PRO A 36 -13.86 -3.26 9.31
N VAL A 37 -12.61 -2.79 9.27
CA VAL A 37 -12.12 -1.66 10.07
C VAL A 37 -12.33 -0.31 9.35
N GLY A 38 -12.69 -0.33 8.06
CA GLY A 38 -13.00 0.89 7.30
C GLY A 38 -12.15 1.12 6.05
N LEU A 39 -11.34 0.15 5.63
CA LEU A 39 -10.70 0.18 4.31
C LEU A 39 -11.78 0.06 3.22
N LYS A 40 -11.87 1.06 2.33
CA LYS A 40 -12.87 1.14 1.27
C LYS A 40 -12.38 0.65 -0.08
N SER A 41 -11.11 0.89 -0.39
CA SER A 41 -10.51 0.37 -1.61
C SER A 41 -8.99 0.32 -1.50
N TRP A 42 -8.39 -0.46 -2.38
CA TRP A 42 -6.96 -0.42 -2.63
C TRP A 42 -6.70 -0.50 -4.14
N ASN A 43 -5.60 0.11 -4.57
CA ASN A 43 -5.09 -0.01 -5.94
C ASN A 43 -3.57 -0.15 -5.87
N VAL A 44 -3.00 -0.99 -6.73
CA VAL A 44 -1.55 -1.23 -6.80
C VAL A 44 -1.04 -0.82 -8.17
N VAL A 45 0.03 -0.04 -8.20
CA VAL A 45 0.70 0.40 -9.43
C VAL A 45 2.17 0.02 -9.35
N LYS A 46 2.63 -0.76 -10.32
CA LYS A 46 4.05 -0.99 -10.57
C LYS A 46 4.55 0.06 -11.55
N TYR A 47 5.72 0.63 -11.27
CA TYR A 47 6.33 1.67 -12.10
C TYR A 47 7.47 1.06 -12.92
N ASP A 48 7.35 1.15 -14.25
CA ASP A 48 8.36 0.58 -15.15
C ASP A 48 9.55 1.52 -15.37
N ARG A 49 9.28 2.80 -15.62
CA ARG A 49 10.27 3.85 -15.89
C ARG A 49 9.81 5.20 -15.34
N ASP A 50 10.76 6.06 -15.00
CA ASP A 50 10.50 7.46 -14.72
C ASP A 50 10.39 8.30 -16.01
N PRO A 51 10.02 9.60 -15.94
CA PRO A 51 9.92 10.46 -17.13
C PRO A 51 11.22 10.62 -17.93
N ALA A 52 12.38 10.35 -17.34
CA ALA A 52 13.67 10.35 -18.00
C ALA A 52 14.03 8.99 -18.63
N GLY A 53 13.15 7.98 -18.53
CA GLY A 53 13.38 6.64 -19.04
C GLY A 53 14.34 5.80 -18.16
N THR A 54 14.59 6.22 -16.93
CA THR A 54 15.46 5.52 -15.97
C THR A 54 14.66 4.72 -14.95
N SER A 55 15.34 3.92 -14.12
CA SER A 55 14.69 3.18 -13.04
C SER A 55 14.04 4.14 -12.04
N PRO A 56 12.74 4.02 -11.75
CA PRO A 56 12.05 4.92 -10.84
C PRO A 56 12.57 4.73 -9.41
N LYS A 57 12.48 5.76 -8.57
CA LYS A 57 12.89 5.71 -7.15
C LYS A 57 12.12 4.65 -6.33
N TYR A 58 10.85 4.43 -6.68
CA TYR A 58 9.99 3.43 -6.07
C TYR A 58 9.53 2.45 -7.13
N LEU A 59 9.50 1.16 -6.78
CA LEU A 59 9.16 0.08 -7.72
C LEU A 59 7.64 -0.07 -7.85
N ILE A 60 6.95 0.03 -6.72
CA ILE A 60 5.51 -0.21 -6.62
C ILE A 60 4.91 0.69 -5.56
N ALA A 61 3.68 1.13 -5.78
CA ALA A 61 2.85 1.85 -4.82
C ALA A 61 1.51 1.14 -4.64
N ALA A 62 1.05 1.02 -3.40
CA ALA A 62 -0.33 0.71 -3.07
C ALA A 62 -1.01 1.94 -2.48
N THR A 63 -2.12 2.36 -3.09
CA THR A 63 -2.98 3.43 -2.58
C THR A 63 -4.19 2.79 -1.90
N LEU A 64 -4.36 3.07 -0.61
CA LEU A 64 -5.44 2.57 0.22
C LEU A 64 -6.35 3.74 0.63
N VAL A 65 -7.65 3.61 0.36
CA VAL A 65 -8.66 4.61 0.71
C VAL A 65 -9.44 4.13 1.92
N TRP A 66 -9.53 4.98 2.93
CA TRP A 66 -10.17 4.72 4.21
C TRP A 66 -11.36 5.65 4.41
N GLU A 67 -12.35 5.20 5.19
CA GLU A 67 -13.47 6.06 5.59
C GLU A 67 -13.06 7.23 6.48
N SER A 68 -12.03 7.04 7.31
CA SER A 68 -11.55 8.05 8.25
C SER A 68 -10.09 7.81 8.66
N GLU A 69 -9.49 8.82 9.29
CA GLU A 69 -8.18 8.70 9.90
C GLU A 69 -8.19 7.70 11.08
N GLU A 70 -9.27 7.70 11.86
CA GLU A 70 -9.47 6.81 13.00
C GLU A 70 -9.48 5.34 12.56
N ALA A 71 -10.21 5.02 11.49
CA ALA A 71 -10.23 3.69 10.88
C ALA A 71 -8.79 3.24 10.52
N ARG A 72 -8.03 4.12 9.86
CA ARG A 72 -6.63 3.83 9.50
C ARG A 72 -5.72 3.68 10.73
N LYS A 73 -5.95 4.45 11.80
CA LYS A 73 -5.20 4.33 13.06
C LYS A 73 -5.48 2.99 13.73
N VAL A 74 -6.74 2.57 13.80
CA VAL A 74 -7.15 1.27 14.34
C VAL A 74 -6.56 0.14 13.51
N ALA A 75 -6.62 0.21 12.18
CA ALA A 75 -6.07 -0.82 11.30
C ALA A 75 -4.54 -0.95 11.41
N ALA A 76 -3.85 0.14 11.73
CA ALA A 76 -2.40 0.14 11.91
C ALA A 76 -1.95 -0.31 13.31
N SER A 77 -2.86 -0.36 14.27
CA SER A 77 -2.65 -0.88 15.61
C SER A 77 -3.27 -2.28 15.74
N GLY A 78 -2.81 -3.06 16.72
CA GLY A 78 -3.33 -4.40 16.99
C GLY A 78 -2.71 -5.54 16.16
N GLU A 79 -3.30 -6.72 16.36
CA GLU A 79 -2.75 -8.02 15.91
C GLU A 79 -2.76 -8.16 14.39
N ALA A 80 -3.82 -7.73 13.72
CA ALA A 80 -3.91 -7.72 12.26
C ALA A 80 -2.76 -6.92 11.63
N ALA A 81 -2.42 -5.78 12.22
CA ALA A 81 -1.33 -4.94 11.75
C ALA A 81 0.04 -5.64 11.93
N ALA A 82 0.22 -6.38 13.02
CA ALA A 82 1.43 -7.18 13.25
C ALA A 82 1.56 -8.32 12.23
N MET A 83 0.46 -9.03 11.96
CA MET A 83 0.39 -10.09 10.96
C MET A 83 0.72 -9.58 9.55
N ILE A 84 0.09 -8.49 9.11
CA ILE A 84 0.32 -7.89 7.79
C ILE A 84 1.77 -7.39 7.67
N ARG A 85 2.32 -6.75 8.71
CA ARG A 85 3.74 -6.35 8.70
C ARG A 85 4.69 -7.54 8.67
N GLY A 86 4.33 -8.62 9.37
CA GLY A 86 5.10 -9.87 9.40
C GLY A 86 5.11 -10.62 8.08
N ASP A 87 4.15 -10.34 7.20
CA ASP A 87 4.05 -10.94 5.86
C ASP A 87 4.94 -10.22 4.81
N VAL A 88 5.42 -9.01 5.11
CA VAL A 88 6.26 -8.22 4.17
C VAL A 88 7.51 -8.98 3.67
N PRO A 89 8.29 -9.66 4.53
CA PRO A 89 9.47 -10.40 4.10
C PRO A 89 9.18 -11.55 3.12
N ASN A 90 7.92 -12.00 3.00
CA ASN A 90 7.57 -13.10 2.10
C ASN A 90 7.57 -12.69 0.63
N PHE A 91 7.38 -11.39 0.32
CA PHE A 91 7.38 -10.90 -1.05
C PHE A 91 8.46 -9.87 -1.34
N THR A 92 9.07 -9.22 -0.35
CA THR A 92 10.14 -8.26 -0.61
C THR A 92 11.17 -8.15 0.50
N ASN A 93 12.40 -7.85 0.14
CA ASN A 93 13.46 -7.51 1.09
C ASN A 93 13.48 -6.03 1.50
N LYS A 94 12.62 -5.17 0.92
CA LYS A 94 12.60 -3.74 1.20
C LYS A 94 11.51 -3.35 2.18
N LYS A 95 11.84 -2.45 3.11
CA LYS A 95 10.83 -1.81 3.97
C LYS A 95 10.07 -0.75 3.17
N PRO A 96 8.73 -0.70 3.27
CA PRO A 96 7.97 0.34 2.61
C PRO A 96 8.08 1.68 3.34
N PHE A 97 7.85 2.76 2.60
CA PHE A 97 7.48 4.06 3.16
C PHE A 97 5.97 4.26 3.07
N ILE A 98 5.41 4.87 4.12
CA ILE A 98 3.97 5.12 4.21
C ILE A 98 3.74 6.63 4.27
N LEU A 99 2.98 7.14 3.31
CA LEU A 99 2.46 8.50 3.28
C LEU A 99 0.97 8.44 3.60
N ALA A 100 0.46 9.33 4.44
CA ALA A 100 -0.92 9.28 4.88
C ALA A 100 -1.47 10.69 5.11
N GLY A 101 -2.72 10.93 4.73
CA GLY A 101 -3.36 12.22 4.93
C GLY A 101 -4.81 12.27 4.48
N SER A 102 -5.50 13.34 4.89
CA SER A 102 -6.86 13.64 4.47
C SER A 102 -6.89 14.04 3.00
N THR A 103 -7.87 13.52 2.26
CA THR A 103 -8.10 13.93 0.88
C THR A 103 -8.68 15.34 0.86
N ILE A 104 -7.97 16.28 0.25
CA ILE A 104 -8.39 17.69 0.11
C ILE A 104 -9.17 17.99 -1.18
N GLY A 105 -9.19 17.05 -2.12
CA GLY A 105 -9.93 17.17 -3.38
C GLY A 105 -9.84 15.88 -4.20
N SER A 106 -10.91 15.56 -4.93
CA SER A 106 -10.95 14.42 -5.86
C SER A 106 -12.04 14.65 -6.89
N GLN A 107 -11.83 14.19 -8.13
CA GLN A 107 -12.82 14.21 -9.19
C GLN A 107 -12.79 12.87 -9.93
N VAL A 108 -13.96 12.31 -10.21
CA VAL A 108 -14.11 11.19 -11.15
C VAL A 108 -14.45 11.81 -12.51
N ILE A 109 -13.59 11.61 -13.50
CA ILE A 109 -13.87 11.97 -14.89
C ILE A 109 -14.50 10.73 -15.55
N ALA A 110 -15.70 10.90 -16.08
CA ALA A 110 -16.44 9.86 -16.79
C ALA A 110 -15.89 9.65 -18.21
#